data_AF-A0ABD1QUY1-F1
#
_entry.id   AF-A0ABD1QUY1-F1
#
_cell.length_a   1.000
_cell.length_b   1.000
_cell.length_c   1.000
_cell.angle_alpha   90.00
_cell.angle_beta   90.00
_cell.angle_gamma   90.00
#
_symmetry.space_group_name_H-M   'P 1'
#
loop_
_entity.id
_entity.type
_entity.pdbx_description
1 polymer ?
#
loop_
_entity_poly.entity_id
_entity_poly.type
_entity_poly.pdbx_seq_one_letter_code
_entity_poly.pdbx_strand_id
1 'polypeptide(L)'
;MPTPTLVETPVLSLEQRLEEMMGHKIAEAMSNKNSRQKSMVLEEDHFSLEVMTVPLPRDFKQPKMEKYDGFSDPVDHLMSFVDLMRLQATPDAIMCRAFPPTLRWEARD
;
A
#
# COMPACT_ATOMS: atom_id res chain seq x y z
N MET A 1 16.65 18.33 -65.44
CA MET A 1 15.44 18.43 -64.60
C MET A 1 15.87 18.14 -63.17
N PRO A 2 15.77 19.08 -62.21
CA PRO A 2 16.09 18.79 -60.82
C PRO A 2 14.92 18.04 -60.18
N THR A 3 15.21 16.94 -59.51
CA THR A 3 14.29 16.24 -58.60
C THR A 3 14.21 17.05 -57.29
N PRO A 4 13.02 17.38 -56.77
CA PRO A 4 12.94 18.02 -55.46
C PRO A 4 13.25 16.99 -54.38
N THR A 5 14.36 17.18 -53.68
CA THR A 5 14.67 16.48 -52.42
C THR A 5 13.68 16.95 -51.35
N LEU A 6 12.88 16.02 -50.84
CA LEU A 6 11.96 16.21 -49.72
C LEU A 6 12.78 16.52 -48.45
N VAL A 7 12.67 17.75 -47.96
CA VAL A 7 13.43 18.27 -46.81
C VAL A 7 12.77 17.78 -45.51
N GLU A 8 12.91 16.50 -45.18
CA GLU A 8 12.39 15.87 -43.96
C GLU A 8 13.31 16.08 -42.75
N THR A 9 13.74 17.32 -42.46
CA THR A 9 14.82 17.55 -41.45
C THR A 9 14.61 18.60 -40.36
N PRO A 10 13.38 19.08 -40.11
CA PRO A 10 13.07 19.63 -38.77
C PRO A 10 11.90 18.93 -38.06
N VAL A 11 10.95 18.35 -38.79
CA VAL A 11 9.71 17.78 -38.22
C VAL A 11 9.97 16.48 -37.48
N LEU A 12 10.74 15.55 -38.08
CA LEU A 12 11.11 14.28 -37.45
C LEU A 12 11.89 14.48 -36.13
N SER A 13 12.73 15.52 -36.07
CA SER A 13 13.46 15.87 -34.85
C SER A 13 12.54 16.37 -33.73
N LEU A 14 11.46 17.07 -34.08
CA LEU A 14 10.44 17.51 -33.12
C LEU A 14 9.56 16.35 -32.66
N GLU A 15 9.20 15.45 -33.57
CA GLU A 15 8.42 14.24 -33.28
C GLU A 15 9.18 13.31 -32.32
N GLN A 16 10.47 13.05 -32.57
CA GLN A 16 11.32 12.27 -31.66
C GLN A 16 11.42 12.89 -30.26
N ARG A 17 11.50 14.23 -30.16
CA ARG A 17 11.52 14.94 -28.88
C ARG A 17 10.19 14.86 -28.14
N LEU A 18 9.07 14.85 -28.88
CA LEU A 18 7.73 14.67 -28.31
C LEU A 18 7.54 13.24 -27.78
N GLU A 19 8.03 12.23 -28.52
CA GLU A 19 8.01 10.83 -28.09
C GLU A 19 8.83 10.61 -26.81
N GLU A 20 10.05 11.17 -26.75
CA GLU A 20 10.92 11.09 -25.58
C GLU A 20 10.27 11.75 -24.35
N MET A 21 9.71 12.95 -24.53
CA MET A 21 9.03 13.68 -23.45
C MET A 21 7.76 12.96 -22.98
N MET A 22 7.02 12.33 -23.88
CA MET A 22 5.86 11.51 -23.55
C MET A 22 6.27 10.25 -22.77
N GLY A 23 7.33 9.57 -23.20
CA GLY A 23 7.89 8.40 -22.52
C GLY A 23 8.30 8.72 -21.08
N HIS A 24 8.98 9.85 -20.88
CA HIS A 24 9.42 10.30 -19.55
C HIS A 24 8.22 10.63 -18.64
N LYS A 25 7.20 11.31 -19.16
CA LYS A 25 5.96 11.61 -18.42
C LYS A 25 5.18 10.35 -18.04
N ILE A 26 5.15 9.35 -18.91
CA ILE A 26 4.52 8.05 -18.63
C ILE A 26 5.29 7.32 -17.52
N ALA A 27 6.63 7.29 -17.58
CA ALA A 27 7.47 6.71 -16.53
C ALA A 27 7.28 7.44 -15.18
N GLU A 28 7.21 8.77 -15.19
CA GLU A 28 6.96 9.60 -14.00
C GLU A 28 5.56 9.35 -13.41
N ALA A 29 4.53 9.29 -14.25
CA ALA A 29 3.16 8.97 -13.85
C ALA A 29 3.02 7.55 -13.27
N MET A 30 3.81 6.59 -13.77
CA MET A 30 3.89 5.23 -13.23
C MET A 30 4.73 5.15 -11.95
N SER A 31 5.70 6.05 -11.75
CA SER A 31 6.55 6.09 -10.56
C SER A 31 5.86 6.73 -9.34
N ASN A 32 4.75 7.47 -9.51
CA ASN A 32 4.06 8.17 -8.42
C ASN A 32 3.12 7.29 -7.57
N LYS A 33 3.23 5.96 -7.66
CA LYS A 33 2.39 5.03 -6.86
C LYS A 33 3.10 4.40 -5.66
N ASN A 34 4.37 4.72 -5.41
CA ASN A 34 5.11 4.11 -4.29
C ASN A 34 5.53 5.08 -3.18
N SER A 35 4.96 6.29 -3.13
CA SER A 35 5.32 7.30 -2.11
C SER A 35 4.29 7.46 -0.98
N ARG A 36 3.07 6.90 -1.12
CA ARG A 36 2.07 6.85 -0.03
C ARG A 36 2.03 5.52 0.73
N GLN A 37 2.81 4.54 0.26
CA GLN A 37 3.00 3.24 0.93
C GLN A 37 4.45 3.04 1.38
N LYS A 38 5.32 4.05 1.28
CA LYS A 38 6.62 3.95 1.89
C LYS A 38 6.44 4.14 3.40
N SER A 39 6.52 3.01 4.10
CA SER A 39 6.85 2.90 5.51
C SER A 39 5.67 2.98 6.50
N MET A 40 4.73 2.04 6.38
CA MET A 40 4.42 1.24 7.58
C MET A 40 5.49 0.14 7.59
N VAL A 41 6.70 0.59 7.94
CA VAL A 41 7.86 -0.15 8.42
C VAL A 41 7.72 -1.68 8.27
N LEU A 42 8.39 -2.25 7.25
CA LEU A 42 8.78 -3.66 7.24
C LEU A 42 9.92 -3.85 8.25
N GLU A 43 9.69 -3.49 9.51
CA GLU A 43 10.58 -3.89 10.60
C GLU A 43 9.91 -5.10 11.21
N GLU A 44 10.57 -6.23 10.94
CA GLU A 44 10.39 -7.50 11.64
C GLU A 44 8.95 -8.01 11.57
N ASP A 45 8.61 -8.53 10.39
CA ASP A 45 7.30 -9.12 10.15
C ASP A 45 7.12 -10.39 11.01
N HIS A 46 6.55 -10.23 12.20
CA HIS A 46 6.29 -11.31 13.17
C HIS A 46 5.26 -12.33 12.66
N PHE A 47 4.69 -12.13 11.47
CA PHE A 47 3.72 -13.04 10.86
C PHE A 47 4.32 -13.84 9.70
N SER A 48 3.74 -15.02 9.46
CA SER A 48 4.09 -15.84 8.29
C SER A 48 3.81 -15.12 6.97
N LEU A 49 4.53 -15.49 5.91
CA LEU A 49 4.32 -14.98 4.56
C LEU A 49 2.87 -15.17 4.08
N GLU A 50 2.21 -16.25 4.50
CA GLU A 50 0.80 -16.51 4.18
C GLU A 50 -0.11 -15.39 4.69
N VAL A 51 0.10 -14.92 5.92
CA VAL A 51 -0.67 -13.82 6.51
C VAL A 51 -0.39 -12.50 5.79
N MET A 52 0.86 -12.29 5.38
CA MET A 52 1.34 -11.01 4.87
C MET A 52 1.06 -10.78 3.39
N THR A 53 0.91 -11.87 2.63
CA THR A 53 0.57 -11.83 1.21
C THR A 53 -0.93 -11.70 0.94
N VAL A 54 -1.79 -11.90 1.94
CA VAL A 54 -3.25 -11.67 1.77
C VAL A 54 -3.50 -10.18 1.49
N PRO A 55 -4.17 -9.85 0.36
CA PRO A 55 -4.47 -8.47 0.04
C PRO A 55 -5.52 -7.91 1.01
N LEU A 56 -5.31 -6.68 1.48
CA LEU A 56 -6.32 -5.98 2.26
C LEU A 56 -7.53 -5.65 1.35
N PRO A 57 -8.77 -5.88 1.81
CA PRO A 57 -9.95 -5.39 1.12
C PRO A 57 -9.88 -3.87 0.91
N ARG A 58 -10.43 -3.38 -0.21
CA ARG A 58 -10.39 -1.95 -0.59
C ARG A 58 -10.97 -1.04 0.48
N ASP A 59 -12.02 -1.49 1.16
CA ASP A 59 -12.75 -0.71 2.16
C ASP A 59 -12.38 -1.11 3.60
N PHE A 60 -11.25 -1.82 3.77
CA PHE A 60 -10.77 -2.19 5.08
C PHE A 60 -10.49 -0.96 5.94
N LYS A 61 -11.02 -0.97 7.15
CA LYS A 61 -10.80 0.08 8.14
C LYS A 61 -10.10 -0.52 9.34
N GLN A 62 -9.16 0.23 9.90
CA GLN A 62 -8.55 -0.19 11.16
C GLN A 62 -9.61 -0.30 12.26
N PRO A 63 -9.47 -1.31 13.15
CA PRO A 63 -10.33 -1.45 14.31
C PRO A 63 -10.34 -0.16 15.14
N LYS A 64 -11.52 0.35 15.44
CA LYS A 64 -11.72 1.49 16.35
C LYS A 64 -12.16 0.97 17.71
N MET A 65 -11.18 0.68 18.55
CA MET A 65 -11.39 0.23 19.92
C MET A 65 -10.34 0.87 20.84
N GLU A 66 -10.57 0.83 22.14
CA GLU A 66 -9.56 1.25 23.11
C GLU A 66 -8.33 0.34 22.98
N LYS A 67 -7.13 0.92 23.14
CA LYS A 67 -5.91 0.13 23.08
C LYS A 67 -5.69 -0.62 24.39
N TYR A 68 -5.25 -1.87 24.28
CA TYR A 68 -4.81 -2.65 25.43
C TYR A 68 -3.65 -1.95 26.13
N ASP A 69 -3.84 -1.64 27.40
CA ASP A 69 -2.91 -0.87 28.22
C ASP A 69 -1.99 -1.75 29.10
N GLY A 70 -2.14 -3.07 29.04
CA GLY A 70 -1.42 -4.01 29.89
C GLY A 70 -2.03 -4.23 31.28
N PHE A 71 -3.07 -3.46 31.65
CA PHE A 71 -3.72 -3.55 32.96
C PHE A 71 -5.16 -4.04 32.88
N SER A 72 -5.83 -3.76 31.77
CA SER A 72 -7.15 -4.31 31.43
C SER A 72 -7.10 -5.83 31.25
N ASP A 73 -8.26 -6.47 31.28
CA ASP A 73 -8.35 -7.93 31.09
C ASP A 73 -7.99 -8.29 29.64
N PRO A 74 -6.97 -9.16 29.42
CA PRO A 74 -6.49 -9.49 28.08
C PRO A 74 -7.49 -10.34 27.29
N VAL A 75 -8.33 -11.13 27.98
CA VAL A 75 -9.35 -11.97 27.33
C VAL A 75 -10.48 -11.09 26.82
N ASP A 76 -10.96 -10.15 27.63
CA ASP A 76 -12.00 -9.19 27.23
C ASP A 76 -11.53 -8.32 26.06
N HIS A 77 -10.27 -7.87 26.06
CA HIS A 77 -9.70 -7.12 24.93
C HIS A 77 -9.67 -7.96 23.66
N LEU A 78 -9.19 -9.20 23.74
CA LEU A 78 -9.14 -10.11 22.59
C LEU A 78 -10.54 -10.42 22.05
N MET A 79 -11.50 -10.71 22.93
CA MET A 79 -12.88 -10.99 22.53
C MET A 79 -13.52 -9.78 21.85
N SER A 80 -13.34 -8.58 22.40
CA SER A 80 -13.82 -7.33 21.81
C SER A 80 -13.24 -7.09 20.42
N PHE A 81 -11.95 -7.36 20.24
CA PHE A 81 -11.29 -7.30 18.94
C PHE A 81 -11.89 -8.31 17.95
N VAL A 82 -11.99 -9.59 18.34
CA VAL A 82 -12.52 -10.66 17.49
C VAL A 82 -13.95 -10.37 17.05
N ASP A 83 -14.81 -9.90 17.96
CA ASP A 83 -16.20 -9.56 17.66
C ASP A 83 -16.28 -8.40 16.65
N LEU A 84 -15.45 -7.36 16.84
CA LEU A 84 -15.37 -6.23 15.92
C LEU A 84 -14.91 -6.64 14.51
N MET A 85 -13.95 -7.57 14.42
CA MET A 85 -13.42 -8.03 13.14
C MET A 85 -14.39 -8.97 12.41
N ARG A 86 -15.12 -9.81 13.16
CA ARG A 86 -16.20 -10.65 12.63
C ARG A 86 -17.37 -9.83 12.11
N LEU A 87 -17.74 -8.74 12.80
CA LEU A 87 -18.77 -7.82 12.33
C LEU A 87 -18.41 -7.21 10.95
N GLN A 88 -17.12 -6.98 10.72
CA GLN A 88 -16.60 -6.50 9.44
C GLN A 88 -16.37 -7.62 8.41
N ALA A 89 -16.72 -8.87 8.73
CA ALA A 89 -16.46 -10.07 7.93
C ALA A 89 -14.99 -10.16 7.49
N THR A 90 -14.07 -9.82 8.39
CA THR A 90 -12.64 -9.74 8.07
C THR A 90 -12.00 -11.14 8.08
N PRO A 91 -11.22 -11.52 7.05
CA PRO A 91 -10.49 -12.78 7.05
C PRO A 91 -9.43 -12.86 8.15
N ASP A 92 -9.19 -14.05 8.70
CA ASP A 92 -8.26 -14.30 9.82
C ASP A 92 -6.86 -13.71 9.60
N ALA A 93 -6.28 -13.88 8.42
CA ALA A 93 -4.98 -13.29 8.08
C ALA A 93 -4.97 -11.75 8.23
N ILE A 94 -6.05 -11.09 7.83
CA ILE A 94 -6.18 -9.64 8.00
C ILE A 94 -6.46 -9.29 9.47
N MET A 95 -7.17 -10.15 10.22
CA MET A 95 -7.33 -10.00 11.66
C MET A 95 -5.98 -10.01 12.39
N CYS A 96 -5.11 -10.97 12.09
CA CYS A 96 -3.77 -11.03 12.67
C CYS A 96 -2.99 -9.72 12.44
N ARG A 97 -3.00 -9.19 11.21
CA ARG A 97 -2.30 -7.94 10.86
C ARG A 97 -2.92 -6.70 11.50
N ALA A 98 -4.21 -6.74 11.79
CA ALA A 98 -4.95 -5.63 12.38
C ALA A 98 -4.88 -5.60 13.91
N PHE A 99 -4.38 -6.64 14.56
CA PHE A 99 -4.31 -6.73 16.02
C PHE A 99 -3.19 -5.89 16.66
N PRO A 100 -1.93 -5.88 16.20
CA PRO A 100 -0.85 -5.09 16.79
C PRO A 100 -1.14 -3.59 17.04
N PRO A 101 -1.88 -2.85 16.16
CA PRO A 101 -2.23 -1.45 16.44
C PRO A 101 -3.19 -1.27 17.61
N THR A 102 -3.86 -2.34 18.07
CA THR A 102 -4.75 -2.33 19.25
C THR A 102 -3.99 -2.43 20.56
N LEU A 103 -2.67 -2.65 20.54
CA LEU A 103 -1.83 -2.68 21.74
C LEU A 103 -1.17 -1.31 21.96
N ARG A 104 -1.07 -0.87 23.22
CA ARG A 104 -0.16 0.22 23.59
C ARG A 104 1.29 -0.20 23.43
N TRP A 105 2.19 0.78 23.30
CA TRP A 105 3.61 0.51 23.01
C TRP A 105 4.24 -0.40 24.05
N GLU A 106 3.90 -0.17 25.32
CA GLU A 106 4.39 -0.90 26.48
C GLU A 106 3.95 -2.37 26.52
N ALA A 107 2.97 -2.76 25.69
CA ALA A 107 2.42 -4.11 25.60
C ALA A 107 2.81 -4.83 24.29
N ARG A 108 3.77 -4.29 23.53
CA ARG A 108 4.24 -4.86 22.24
C ARG A 108 5.52 -5.69 22.34
N ASP A 109 6.22 -5.61 23.47
CA ASP A 109 7.45 -6.34 23.78
C ASP A 109 7.20 -7.82 24.12
#